data_AF-A0A7X6W002-F1
#
_entry.id   AF-A0A7X6W002-F1
#
_cell.length_a   1.000
_cell.length_b   1.000
_cell.length_c   1.000
_cell.angle_alpha   90.00
_cell.angle_beta   90.00
_cell.angle_gamma   90.00
#
_symmetry.space_group_name_H-M   'P 1'
#
loop_
_entity.id
_entity.type
_entity.pdbx_description
1 polymer ?
#
loop_
_entity_poly.entity_id
_entity_poly.type
_entity_poly.pdbx_seq_one_letter_code
_entity_poly.pdbx_strand_id
1 'polypeptide(L)'
;MPGAEPEISGGVKIENWQSGEDDLWRAELPKFFDKEQLPRELFVGTRRAVRARFPNDGFLRIKKSGEDRRTNFYFETGGFPQMENTESIELVFLHDWSITRIGVKDIDYEQNRLTAIDTIGTRGLAFFNIDGWEPNPRYFMENAMEFLDADYEWFINPEDRTVLLKLPAQLNPKDLEIIVPLSHGLVLLSGSEEKPLKNIHFEGIAFRYSAWNIPQKGYCGIQACHFDPRPGNGAWNVVPPAVMGKWLKDCSFRNCVFENLGGSGIWLADGCRNCTISGSRFEDISGNGIMIGEGRDRLVNGEEWWKSAQDQVASENVIGRCTITECGKQFYGAVGVWCGFTAGTKIRDNEIFNLPYTGISIGWMWNPTPTPCRENTIDGNHIHHIMQKLSDGGGVYMLGLQPGSKIIDNLIHDVSLNAGRAESNGMFLDEGTTDVVVANNIIYNIAKSPLRFHQATTNLVKENYLFCKENTLPIQYNATNAEDIQKVDNQVFYDSHPEFKEKLEKVVSVWKSTR
;
A
#
# COMPACT_ATOMS: atom_id res chain seq x y z
N MET A 1 20.44 -26.43 9.24
CA MET A 1 20.09 -27.78 8.75
C MET A 1 19.70 -27.62 7.28
N PRO A 2 20.33 -28.33 6.33
CA PRO A 2 19.93 -28.25 4.92
C PRO A 2 18.44 -28.57 4.76
N GLY A 3 17.69 -27.70 4.08
CA GLY A 3 16.24 -27.85 3.86
C GLY A 3 15.34 -27.38 5.00
N ALA A 4 15.88 -26.75 6.06
CA ALA A 4 15.05 -26.11 7.08
C ALA A 4 14.47 -24.78 6.56
N GLU A 5 13.23 -24.49 6.94
CA GLU A 5 12.51 -23.24 6.66
C GLU A 5 12.34 -22.45 7.97
N PRO A 6 13.36 -21.70 8.42
CA PRO A 6 13.29 -20.97 9.68
C PRO A 6 12.27 -19.82 9.60
N GLU A 7 11.49 -19.65 10.66
CA GLU A 7 10.49 -18.59 10.80
C GLU A 7 10.70 -17.76 12.07
N ILE A 8 10.54 -16.45 11.94
CA ILE A 8 10.29 -15.52 13.05
C ILE A 8 8.80 -15.16 13.00
N SER A 9 8.06 -15.68 13.99
CA SER A 9 6.61 -15.60 14.07
C SER A 9 6.16 -14.67 15.19
N GLY A 10 5.26 -13.74 14.88
CA GLY A 10 4.60 -12.88 15.88
C GLY A 10 3.20 -13.37 16.29
N GLY A 11 2.77 -14.52 15.78
CA GLY A 11 1.41 -15.03 15.89
C GLY A 11 1.21 -16.07 16.99
N VAL A 12 -0.05 -16.27 17.33
CA VAL A 12 -0.49 -17.29 18.29
C VAL A 12 -1.57 -18.16 17.65
N LYS A 13 -1.42 -19.47 17.80
CA LYS A 13 -2.42 -20.43 17.36
C LYS A 13 -3.63 -20.48 18.30
N ILE A 14 -4.83 -20.56 17.74
CA ILE A 14 -6.08 -20.80 18.46
C ILE A 14 -6.42 -22.30 18.37
N GLU A 15 -6.56 -22.98 19.51
CA GLU A 15 -6.72 -24.44 19.57
C GLU A 15 -8.06 -24.91 20.16
N ASN A 16 -8.71 -24.06 20.96
CA ASN A 16 -9.90 -24.37 21.76
C ASN A 16 -11.23 -24.25 20.97
N TRP A 17 -11.23 -24.64 19.69
CA TRP A 17 -12.40 -24.53 18.83
C TRP A 17 -13.55 -25.47 19.23
N GLN A 18 -14.76 -24.93 19.22
CA GLN A 18 -16.02 -25.64 19.49
C GLN A 18 -17.03 -25.32 18.39
N SER A 19 -17.93 -26.27 18.11
CA SER A 19 -19.10 -25.97 17.29
C SER A 19 -19.98 -24.97 18.03
N GLY A 20 -20.39 -23.91 17.34
CA GLY A 20 -21.39 -22.94 17.77
C GLY A 20 -22.74 -23.19 17.09
N GLU A 21 -23.61 -22.19 17.18
CA GLU A 21 -24.88 -22.12 16.45
C GLU A 21 -24.64 -21.62 15.01
N ASP A 22 -25.63 -21.76 14.12
CA ASP A 22 -25.63 -21.21 12.75
C ASP A 22 -24.41 -21.57 11.88
N ASP A 23 -23.91 -22.80 11.99
CA ASP A 23 -22.73 -23.32 11.29
C ASP A 23 -21.45 -22.50 11.56
N LEU A 24 -21.38 -21.84 12.72
CA LEU A 24 -20.20 -21.10 13.16
C LEU A 24 -19.34 -21.94 14.10
N TRP A 25 -18.03 -21.74 13.98
CA TRP A 25 -17.06 -22.22 14.97
C TRP A 25 -16.74 -21.10 15.95
N ARG A 26 -16.55 -21.45 17.21
CA ARG A 26 -16.18 -20.49 18.25
C ARG A 26 -14.94 -20.91 19.03
N ALA A 27 -14.15 -19.93 19.45
CA ALA A 27 -13.02 -20.13 20.35
C ALA A 27 -12.78 -18.88 21.19
N GLU A 28 -12.40 -19.05 22.45
CA GLU A 28 -11.98 -17.91 23.29
C GLU A 28 -10.55 -17.51 22.93
N LEU A 29 -10.30 -16.21 22.74
CA LEU A 29 -8.93 -15.71 22.60
C LEU A 29 -8.10 -15.99 23.86
N PRO A 30 -6.80 -16.28 23.71
CA PRO A 30 -5.88 -16.37 24.85
C PRO A 30 -5.99 -15.13 25.77
N LYS A 31 -5.94 -15.36 27.09
CA LYS A 31 -6.23 -14.32 28.09
C LYS A 31 -5.33 -13.09 28.05
N PHE A 32 -4.15 -13.20 27.42
CA PHE A 32 -3.20 -12.09 27.26
C PHE A 32 -3.60 -11.11 26.14
N PHE A 33 -4.59 -11.41 25.30
CA PHE A 33 -5.19 -10.42 24.42
C PHE A 33 -6.03 -9.44 25.24
N ASP A 34 -5.67 -8.16 25.13
CA ASP A 34 -6.39 -7.05 25.71
C ASP A 34 -7.72 -6.84 24.98
N LYS A 35 -8.78 -6.52 25.72
CA LYS A 35 -10.08 -6.12 25.13
C LYS A 35 -9.97 -4.84 24.33
N GLU A 36 -9.02 -3.97 24.66
CA GLU A 36 -8.78 -2.72 23.92
C GLU A 36 -7.89 -2.92 22.67
N GLN A 37 -7.25 -4.08 22.53
CA GLN A 37 -6.33 -4.39 21.42
C GLN A 37 -6.59 -5.78 20.85
N LEU A 38 -7.81 -5.97 20.35
CA LEU A 38 -8.21 -7.21 19.71
C LEU A 38 -7.49 -7.38 18.35
N PRO A 39 -7.17 -8.62 17.96
CA PRO A 39 -6.61 -8.91 16.64
C PRO A 39 -7.47 -8.33 15.51
N ARG A 40 -6.80 -7.84 14.47
CA ARG A 40 -7.44 -7.35 13.23
C ARG A 40 -7.32 -8.34 12.08
N GLU A 41 -6.49 -9.36 12.26
CA GLU A 41 -6.22 -10.42 11.32
C GLU A 41 -6.44 -11.78 11.96
N LEU A 42 -6.91 -12.73 11.16
CA LEU A 42 -6.94 -14.14 11.46
C LEU A 42 -6.51 -14.88 10.20
N PHE A 43 -5.67 -15.89 10.34
CA PHE A 43 -5.17 -16.70 9.23
C PHE A 43 -5.61 -18.14 9.43
N VAL A 44 -6.16 -18.76 8.37
CA VAL A 44 -6.55 -20.18 8.33
C VAL A 44 -5.60 -20.88 7.35
N GLY A 45 -4.64 -21.62 7.89
CA GLY A 45 -3.45 -22.06 7.16
C GLY A 45 -2.67 -20.83 6.67
N THR A 46 -2.35 -20.81 5.38
CA THR A 46 -1.68 -19.67 4.73
C THR A 46 -2.64 -18.57 4.26
N ARG A 47 -3.96 -18.77 4.36
CA ARG A 47 -4.97 -17.83 3.87
C ARG A 47 -5.36 -16.83 4.97
N ARG A 48 -5.34 -15.54 4.66
CA ARG A 48 -6.00 -14.49 5.44
C ARG A 48 -7.52 -14.68 5.40
N ALA A 49 -8.13 -14.87 6.57
CA ALA A 49 -9.58 -14.87 6.73
C ALA A 49 -10.14 -13.45 6.64
N VAL A 50 -11.37 -13.31 6.16
CA VAL A 50 -12.02 -12.03 5.95
C VAL A 50 -12.66 -11.58 7.27
N ARG A 51 -12.28 -10.40 7.77
CA ARG A 51 -13.03 -9.80 8.88
C ARG A 51 -14.43 -9.50 8.34
N ALA A 52 -15.46 -10.09 8.97
CA ALA A 52 -16.83 -10.11 8.48
C ALA A 52 -17.26 -8.73 7.98
N ARG A 53 -17.70 -8.63 6.71
CA ARG A 53 -17.91 -7.34 6.06
C ARG A 53 -19.15 -7.30 5.19
N PHE A 54 -19.72 -6.11 5.04
CA PHE A 54 -20.82 -5.89 4.11
C PHE A 54 -20.54 -4.75 3.11
N PRO A 55 -20.83 -4.98 1.82
CA PRO A 55 -21.08 -6.29 1.21
C PRO A 55 -19.83 -7.18 1.24
N ASN A 56 -20.01 -8.49 1.12
CA ASN A 56 -18.91 -9.47 1.09
C ASN A 56 -17.93 -9.15 -0.05
N ASP A 57 -18.48 -8.74 -1.21
CA ASP A 57 -17.72 -8.26 -2.36
C ASP A 57 -18.22 -6.89 -2.85
N GLY A 58 -17.32 -6.11 -3.44
CA GLY A 58 -17.61 -4.78 -3.94
C GLY A 58 -17.74 -3.71 -2.85
N PHE A 59 -18.49 -2.64 -3.17
CA PHE A 59 -18.63 -1.45 -2.35
C PHE A 59 -20.06 -0.91 -2.40
N LEU A 60 -20.51 -0.33 -1.29
CA LEU A 60 -21.65 0.58 -1.24
C LEU A 60 -21.24 1.96 -1.75
N ARG A 61 -22.23 2.81 -2.05
CA ARG A 61 -22.02 4.23 -2.35
C ARG A 61 -22.88 5.09 -1.45
N ILE A 62 -22.34 6.21 -0.98
CA ILE A 62 -23.15 7.16 -0.23
C ILE A 62 -24.19 7.80 -1.14
N LYS A 63 -25.35 8.14 -0.59
CA LYS A 63 -26.37 8.93 -1.28
C LYS A 63 -25.99 10.40 -1.37
N LYS A 64 -25.52 10.96 -0.25
CA LYS A 64 -25.12 12.37 -0.13
C LYS A 64 -24.27 12.56 1.13
N SER A 65 -23.30 13.47 1.08
CA SER A 65 -22.60 13.90 2.29
C SER A 65 -23.52 14.63 3.27
N GLY A 66 -23.17 14.57 4.56
CA GLY A 66 -23.73 15.45 5.59
C GLY A 66 -23.41 16.92 5.34
N GLU A 67 -24.04 17.81 6.10
CA GLU A 67 -23.86 19.26 5.97
C GLU A 67 -22.41 19.69 6.27
N ASP A 68 -21.77 19.07 7.25
CA ASP A 68 -20.37 19.33 7.59
C ASP A 68 -19.38 18.72 6.57
N ARG A 69 -19.87 17.82 5.70
CA ARG A 69 -19.10 17.08 4.69
C ARG A 69 -17.92 16.29 5.25
N ARG A 70 -17.91 16.00 6.54
CA ARG A 70 -16.74 15.44 7.24
C ARG A 70 -17.07 14.30 8.18
N THR A 71 -18.20 14.30 8.88
CA THR A 71 -18.42 13.28 9.95
C THR A 71 -19.53 12.31 9.64
N ASN A 72 -20.46 12.69 8.78
CA ASN A 72 -21.64 11.89 8.48
C ASN A 72 -22.03 11.97 7.01
N PHE A 73 -22.79 10.97 6.58
CA PHE A 73 -23.39 10.91 5.25
C PHE A 73 -24.73 10.17 5.31
N TYR A 74 -25.51 10.34 4.25
CA TYR A 74 -26.78 9.65 4.06
C TYR A 74 -26.58 8.42 3.17
N PHE A 75 -27.22 7.31 3.53
CA PHE A 75 -27.21 6.05 2.78
C PHE A 75 -28.59 5.78 2.15
N GLU A 76 -28.66 4.80 1.25
CA GLU A 76 -29.93 4.37 0.64
C GLU A 76 -30.72 3.48 1.59
N THR A 77 -32.04 3.65 1.65
CA THR A 77 -32.93 2.83 2.49
C THR A 77 -32.78 1.34 2.16
N GLY A 78 -32.55 0.52 3.18
CA GLY A 78 -32.27 -0.91 3.01
C GLY A 78 -30.89 -1.21 2.41
N GLY A 79 -29.95 -0.26 2.46
CA GLY A 79 -28.63 -0.40 1.86
C GLY A 79 -27.70 -1.41 2.54
N PHE A 80 -27.99 -1.84 3.77
CA PHE A 80 -27.30 -2.88 4.52
C PHE A 80 -28.23 -3.42 5.64
N PRO A 81 -27.95 -4.59 6.25
CA PRO A 81 -28.76 -5.13 7.33
C PRO A 81 -28.91 -4.14 8.49
N GLN A 82 -30.01 -4.22 9.25
CA GLN A 82 -30.14 -3.39 10.44
C GLN A 82 -29.23 -3.94 11.56
N MET A 83 -28.31 -3.10 12.03
CA MET A 83 -27.37 -3.42 13.11
C MET A 83 -28.05 -3.29 14.48
N GLU A 84 -27.85 -4.25 15.37
CA GLU A 84 -28.35 -4.20 16.75
C GLU A 84 -27.61 -3.14 17.58
N ASN A 85 -26.31 -3.00 17.35
CA ASN A 85 -25.46 -1.97 17.95
C ASN A 85 -24.39 -1.51 16.95
N THR A 86 -23.80 -0.34 17.20
CA THR A 86 -22.68 0.19 16.40
C THR A 86 -21.33 -0.12 17.02
N GLU A 87 -21.30 -0.83 18.14
CA GLU A 87 -20.08 -1.14 18.86
C GLU A 87 -19.18 -2.01 17.98
N SER A 88 -17.91 -1.64 17.88
CA SER A 88 -16.88 -2.31 17.07
C SER A 88 -17.03 -2.25 15.54
N ILE A 89 -18.16 -1.74 14.99
CA ILE A 89 -18.32 -1.57 13.54
C ILE A 89 -17.30 -0.57 13.02
N GLU A 90 -16.58 -0.97 11.97
CA GLU A 90 -15.61 -0.13 11.28
C GLU A 90 -16.11 0.25 9.88
N LEU A 91 -16.20 1.55 9.63
CA LEU A 91 -16.40 2.12 8.31
C LEU A 91 -15.07 2.17 7.57
N VAL A 92 -15.04 1.57 6.37
CA VAL A 92 -13.94 1.74 5.41
C VAL A 92 -14.43 2.58 4.25
N PHE A 93 -13.99 3.83 4.23
CA PHE A 93 -14.37 4.83 3.24
C PHE A 93 -13.22 5.04 2.25
N LEU A 94 -13.52 4.96 0.95
CA LEU A 94 -12.52 5.12 -0.09
C LEU A 94 -12.51 6.57 -0.57
N HIS A 95 -11.32 7.15 -0.60
CA HIS A 95 -11.03 8.38 -1.34
C HIS A 95 -10.44 8.00 -2.71
N ASP A 96 -9.84 8.95 -3.42
CA ASP A 96 -9.24 8.69 -4.75
C ASP A 96 -8.01 7.76 -4.63
N TRP A 97 -6.92 8.23 -4.00
CA TRP A 97 -5.67 7.47 -3.77
C TRP A 97 -5.48 7.00 -2.32
N SER A 98 -6.41 7.30 -1.43
CA SER A 98 -6.31 6.95 0.00
C SER A 98 -7.61 6.36 0.54
N ILE A 99 -7.58 5.93 1.81
CA ILE A 99 -8.77 5.44 2.50
C ILE A 99 -8.86 6.04 3.91
N THR A 100 -10.04 5.94 4.48
CA THR A 100 -10.30 6.10 5.91
C THR A 100 -10.86 4.81 6.48
N ARG A 101 -10.34 4.40 7.62
CA ARG A 101 -10.82 3.28 8.44
C ARG A 101 -11.17 3.85 9.82
N ILE A 102 -12.45 3.87 10.18
CA ILE A 102 -12.93 4.62 11.35
C ILE A 102 -14.14 3.94 11.99
N GLY A 103 -14.24 3.99 13.32
CA GLY A 103 -15.41 3.47 14.02
C GLY A 103 -16.70 4.20 13.65
N VAL A 104 -17.82 3.46 13.65
CA VAL A 104 -19.15 4.04 13.51
C VAL A 104 -19.65 4.48 14.89
N LYS A 105 -20.10 5.73 14.99
CA LYS A 105 -20.68 6.28 16.23
C LYS A 105 -22.15 5.93 16.34
N ASP A 106 -22.91 6.17 15.28
CA ASP A 106 -24.37 6.09 15.27
C ASP A 106 -24.90 5.83 13.86
N ILE A 107 -26.02 5.10 13.78
CA ILE A 107 -26.77 4.86 12.54
C ILE A 107 -28.24 5.20 12.81
N ASP A 108 -28.70 6.29 12.24
CA ASP A 108 -30.09 6.76 12.30
C ASP A 108 -30.84 6.22 11.07
N TYR A 109 -31.62 5.14 11.26
CA TYR A 109 -32.37 4.50 10.18
C TYR A 109 -33.60 5.29 9.74
N GLU A 110 -34.17 6.15 10.59
CA GLU A 110 -35.29 7.02 10.20
C GLU A 110 -34.83 8.07 9.19
N GLN A 111 -33.63 8.63 9.41
CA GLN A 111 -33.03 9.64 8.54
C GLN A 111 -32.09 9.04 7.49
N ASN A 112 -31.82 7.74 7.55
CA ASN A 112 -30.80 7.04 6.78
C ASN A 112 -29.41 7.71 6.87
N ARG A 113 -28.97 8.07 8.08
CA ARG A 113 -27.70 8.78 8.33
C ARG A 113 -26.73 7.91 9.13
N LEU A 114 -25.50 7.78 8.63
CA LEU A 114 -24.39 7.18 9.37
C LEU A 114 -23.44 8.28 9.86
N THR A 115 -23.03 8.21 11.13
CA THR A 115 -22.08 9.15 11.74
C THR A 115 -20.84 8.41 12.22
N ALA A 116 -19.65 8.87 11.83
CA ALA A 116 -18.38 8.33 12.29
C ALA A 116 -17.95 8.93 13.65
N ILE A 117 -17.04 8.26 14.37
CA ILE A 117 -16.54 8.72 15.69
C ILE A 117 -15.64 9.96 15.63
N ASP A 118 -15.18 10.32 14.44
CA ASP A 118 -14.32 11.47 14.10
C ASP A 118 -14.50 11.79 12.60
N THR A 119 -13.75 12.76 12.09
CA THR A 119 -13.77 13.15 10.68
C THR A 119 -13.33 12.02 9.74
N ILE A 120 -14.12 11.78 8.71
CA ILE A 120 -13.78 10.97 7.55
C ILE A 120 -12.75 11.76 6.73
N GLY A 121 -11.63 11.12 6.40
CA GLY A 121 -10.48 11.76 5.75
C GLY A 121 -9.62 12.59 6.70
N THR A 122 -8.38 12.89 6.30
CA THR A 122 -7.37 13.58 7.11
C THR A 122 -7.79 14.98 7.52
N ARG A 123 -7.54 15.38 8.78
CA ARG A 123 -7.89 16.71 9.30
C ARG A 123 -7.12 17.83 8.59
N GLY A 124 -7.73 19.00 8.46
CA GLY A 124 -7.08 20.20 7.92
C GLY A 124 -6.88 20.23 6.40
N LEU A 125 -7.27 19.17 5.68
CA LEU A 125 -7.14 19.07 4.23
C LEU A 125 -8.53 18.97 3.59
N ALA A 126 -8.99 20.08 3.00
CA ALA A 126 -10.36 20.23 2.49
C ALA A 126 -10.67 19.31 1.30
N PHE A 127 -9.67 18.86 0.56
CA PHE A 127 -9.88 17.89 -0.53
C PHE A 127 -10.30 16.50 -0.01
N PHE A 128 -10.11 16.20 1.28
CA PHE A 128 -10.66 15.00 1.93
C PHE A 128 -12.09 15.18 2.45
N ASN A 129 -12.79 16.26 2.06
CA ASN A 129 -14.25 16.29 2.25
C ASN A 129 -14.88 15.07 1.59
N ILE A 130 -15.92 14.52 2.22
CA ILE A 130 -16.58 13.26 1.81
C ILE A 130 -16.84 13.25 0.30
N ASP A 131 -17.43 14.31 -0.22
CA ASP A 131 -17.80 14.51 -1.64
C ASP A 131 -16.74 15.30 -2.45
N GLY A 132 -15.50 15.37 -1.97
CA GLY A 132 -14.44 16.20 -2.56
C GLY A 132 -13.93 15.69 -3.92
N TRP A 133 -13.83 14.37 -4.07
CA TRP A 133 -13.27 13.72 -5.28
C TRP A 133 -14.35 13.15 -6.19
N GLU A 134 -15.38 12.55 -5.61
CA GLU A 134 -16.56 12.04 -6.28
C GLU A 134 -17.83 12.42 -5.50
N PRO A 135 -19.00 12.61 -6.15
CA PRO A 135 -20.23 13.01 -5.47
C PRO A 135 -20.86 11.89 -4.61
N ASN A 136 -20.66 10.63 -5.02
CA ASN A 136 -21.19 9.44 -4.35
C ASN A 136 -20.08 8.41 -4.00
N PRO A 137 -19.15 8.76 -3.09
CA PRO A 137 -18.02 7.93 -2.70
C PRO A 137 -18.36 6.51 -2.29
N ARG A 138 -17.37 5.63 -2.52
CA ARG A 138 -17.43 4.22 -2.18
C ARG A 138 -17.12 4.00 -0.70
N TYR A 139 -17.84 3.07 -0.08
CA TYR A 139 -17.52 2.59 1.26
C TYR A 139 -17.95 1.12 1.44
N PHE A 140 -17.48 0.50 2.51
CA PHE A 140 -18.05 -0.71 3.06
C PHE A 140 -17.92 -0.67 4.59
N MET A 141 -18.58 -1.59 5.28
CA MET A 141 -18.44 -1.74 6.72
C MET A 141 -17.93 -3.14 7.03
N GLU A 142 -17.21 -3.27 8.13
CA GLU A 142 -16.72 -4.55 8.61
C GLU A 142 -16.82 -4.62 10.14
N ASN A 143 -16.60 -5.83 10.66
CA ASN A 143 -16.57 -6.15 12.08
C ASN A 143 -17.91 -6.02 12.80
N ALA A 144 -18.95 -6.63 12.22
CA ALA A 144 -20.24 -6.83 12.88
C ALA A 144 -20.63 -8.31 12.80
N MET A 145 -21.37 -8.80 13.79
CA MET A 145 -21.87 -10.19 13.80
C MET A 145 -22.86 -10.41 12.65
N GLU A 146 -23.66 -9.40 12.33
CA GLU A 146 -24.66 -9.38 11.25
C GLU A 146 -24.04 -9.49 9.86
N PHE A 147 -22.71 -9.31 9.74
CA PHE A 147 -21.97 -9.48 8.49
C PHE A 147 -21.30 -10.85 8.38
N LEU A 148 -21.36 -11.71 9.40
CA LEU A 148 -20.70 -13.02 9.40
C LEU A 148 -21.57 -14.05 8.67
N ASP A 149 -21.50 -14.08 7.33
CA ASP A 149 -22.40 -14.89 6.51
C ASP A 149 -21.72 -15.72 5.41
N ALA A 150 -20.44 -15.50 5.13
CA ALA A 150 -19.68 -16.20 4.10
C ALA A 150 -18.51 -17.05 4.64
N ASP A 151 -18.12 -18.06 3.86
CA ASP A 151 -16.98 -18.91 4.20
C ASP A 151 -15.69 -18.10 4.38
N TYR A 152 -14.93 -18.45 5.43
CA TYR A 152 -13.71 -17.77 5.88
C TYR A 152 -13.94 -16.36 6.42
N GLU A 153 -15.18 -15.96 6.71
CA GLU A 153 -15.42 -14.78 7.51
C GLU A 153 -15.27 -15.04 9.01
N TRP A 154 -14.85 -14.03 9.74
CA TRP A 154 -14.72 -14.09 11.19
C TRP A 154 -15.07 -12.76 11.87
N PHE A 155 -15.47 -12.86 13.12
CA PHE A 155 -15.81 -11.75 14.01
C PHE A 155 -15.29 -12.05 15.41
N ILE A 156 -14.89 -11.02 16.17
CA ILE A 156 -14.62 -11.17 17.61
C ILE A 156 -15.71 -10.44 18.37
N ASN A 157 -16.41 -11.16 19.24
CA ASN A 157 -17.26 -10.53 20.23
C ASN A 157 -16.36 -9.81 21.27
N PRO A 158 -16.40 -8.47 21.37
CA PRO A 158 -15.53 -7.73 22.26
C PRO A 158 -15.88 -7.92 23.75
N GLU A 159 -17.13 -8.29 24.07
CA GLU A 159 -17.58 -8.43 25.46
C GLU A 159 -16.88 -9.60 26.16
N ASP A 160 -16.81 -10.75 25.49
CA ASP A 160 -16.28 -12.00 26.04
C ASP A 160 -14.95 -12.46 25.40
N ARG A 161 -14.52 -11.80 24.31
CA ARG A 161 -13.34 -12.15 23.49
C ARG A 161 -13.46 -13.49 22.77
N THR A 162 -14.68 -13.88 22.43
CA THR A 162 -14.95 -15.06 21.61
C THR A 162 -14.75 -14.73 20.14
N VAL A 163 -13.86 -15.46 19.48
CA VAL A 163 -13.74 -15.49 18.01
C VAL A 163 -14.85 -16.38 17.48
N LEU A 164 -15.61 -15.87 16.52
CA LEU A 164 -16.56 -16.60 15.69
C LEU A 164 -15.99 -16.70 14.27
N LEU A 165 -16.02 -17.89 13.68
CA LEU A 165 -15.43 -18.18 12.38
C LEU A 165 -16.39 -19.06 11.57
N LYS A 166 -16.73 -18.63 10.37
CA LYS A 166 -17.47 -19.44 9.40
C LYS A 166 -16.48 -20.17 8.49
N LEU A 167 -16.64 -21.49 8.36
CA LEU A 167 -15.82 -22.31 7.47
C LEU A 167 -16.73 -23.11 6.54
N PRO A 168 -16.23 -23.48 5.33
CA PRO A 168 -16.90 -24.48 4.51
C PRO A 168 -17.21 -25.74 5.31
N ALA A 169 -18.40 -26.31 5.14
CA ALA A 169 -18.92 -27.42 5.97
C ALA A 169 -18.01 -28.67 6.03
N GLN A 170 -17.14 -28.87 5.03
CA GLN A 170 -16.17 -29.95 4.96
C GLN A 170 -14.90 -29.72 5.78
N LEU A 171 -14.68 -28.52 6.31
CA LEU A 171 -13.50 -28.16 7.08
C LEU A 171 -13.82 -28.13 8.58
N ASN A 172 -12.87 -28.64 9.37
CA ASN A 172 -12.91 -28.58 10.82
C ASN A 172 -11.72 -27.76 11.31
N PRO A 173 -11.92 -26.67 12.08
CA PRO A 173 -10.83 -25.81 12.53
C PRO A 173 -9.83 -26.52 13.43
N LYS A 174 -10.21 -27.65 14.05
CA LYS A 174 -9.30 -28.47 14.87
C LYS A 174 -8.21 -29.15 14.05
N ASP A 175 -8.44 -29.33 12.75
CA ASP A 175 -7.48 -29.93 11.81
C ASP A 175 -6.69 -28.86 11.04
N LEU A 176 -6.92 -27.58 11.34
CA LEU A 176 -6.30 -26.44 10.68
C LEU A 176 -5.37 -25.68 11.61
N GLU A 177 -4.38 -25.01 11.02
CA GLU A 177 -3.58 -24.03 11.73
C GLU A 177 -4.29 -22.67 11.65
N ILE A 178 -4.83 -22.20 12.77
CA ILE A 178 -5.53 -20.91 12.82
C ILE A 178 -4.76 -19.96 13.72
N ILE A 179 -4.20 -18.90 13.13
CA ILE A 179 -3.26 -17.98 13.79
C ILE A 179 -3.87 -16.58 13.86
N VAL A 180 -3.71 -15.93 15.01
CA VAL A 180 -3.96 -14.50 15.20
C VAL A 180 -2.64 -13.79 15.53
N PRO A 181 -2.30 -12.65 14.90
CA PRO A 181 -1.13 -11.87 15.27
C PRO A 181 -1.19 -11.31 16.68
N LEU A 182 -0.04 -11.27 17.36
CA LEU A 182 0.13 -10.66 18.67
C LEU A 182 1.20 -9.55 18.68
N SER A 183 2.36 -9.80 18.06
CA SER A 183 3.49 -8.85 18.13
C SER A 183 3.40 -7.73 17.09
N HIS A 184 3.50 -6.46 17.50
CA HIS A 184 3.47 -5.32 16.57
C HIS A 184 4.68 -5.24 15.61
N GLY A 185 5.79 -5.88 15.96
CA GLY A 185 7.00 -5.96 15.15
C GLY A 185 7.76 -7.25 15.44
N LEU A 186 8.60 -7.69 14.50
CA LEU A 186 9.32 -8.96 14.58
C LEU A 186 10.81 -8.74 14.81
N VAL A 187 11.42 -7.79 14.10
CA VAL A 187 12.86 -7.48 14.23
C VAL A 187 13.10 -5.97 14.18
N LEU A 188 13.83 -5.46 15.17
CA LEU A 188 14.33 -4.08 15.19
C LEU A 188 15.86 -4.09 15.22
N LEU A 189 16.47 -3.56 14.17
CA LEU A 189 17.92 -3.35 14.05
C LEU A 189 18.19 -1.84 14.18
N SER A 190 18.61 -1.40 15.37
CA SER A 190 18.78 0.02 15.67
C SER A 190 20.24 0.37 15.93
N GLY A 191 20.91 0.99 14.94
CA GLY A 191 22.19 1.69 15.13
C GLY A 191 22.01 3.18 15.41
N SER A 192 23.12 3.91 15.40
CA SER A 192 23.15 5.39 15.34
C SER A 192 24.13 5.87 14.27
N GLU A 193 24.15 7.17 13.99
CA GLU A 193 25.11 7.78 13.06
C GLU A 193 26.58 7.49 13.47
N GLU A 194 26.88 7.57 14.75
CA GLU A 194 28.23 7.33 15.30
C GLU A 194 28.55 5.84 15.41
N LYS A 195 27.53 4.99 15.62
CA LYS A 195 27.66 3.55 15.80
C LYS A 195 26.63 2.80 14.95
N PRO A 196 26.81 2.79 13.62
CA PRO A 196 25.90 2.05 12.75
C PRO A 196 26.06 0.55 12.96
N LEU A 197 24.95 -0.19 12.84
CA LEU A 197 24.98 -1.65 12.84
C LEU A 197 25.46 -2.14 11.47
N LYS A 198 26.42 -3.06 11.45
CA LYS A 198 27.09 -3.47 10.21
C LYS A 198 27.13 -4.97 10.02
N ASN A 199 27.13 -5.42 8.77
CA ASN A 199 27.38 -6.80 8.36
C ASN A 199 26.40 -7.81 9.00
N ILE A 200 25.13 -7.43 9.12
CA ILE A 200 24.06 -8.31 9.58
C ILE A 200 23.30 -8.83 8.36
N HIS A 201 23.22 -10.15 8.23
CA HIS A 201 22.64 -10.81 7.06
C HIS A 201 21.59 -11.83 7.48
N PHE A 202 20.38 -11.65 6.97
CA PHE A 202 19.29 -12.63 7.05
C PHE A 202 19.21 -13.35 5.71
N GLU A 203 19.21 -14.68 5.74
CA GLU A 203 19.12 -15.51 4.54
C GLU A 203 18.17 -16.68 4.74
N GLY A 204 17.18 -16.83 3.85
CA GLY A 204 16.24 -17.96 3.90
C GLY A 204 15.26 -17.93 5.07
N ILE A 205 15.00 -16.75 5.67
CA ILE A 205 14.14 -16.61 6.86
C ILE A 205 12.75 -16.09 6.47
N ALA A 206 11.71 -16.72 7.00
CA ALA A 206 10.35 -16.22 6.94
C ALA A 206 10.03 -15.31 8.14
N PHE A 207 9.32 -14.22 7.89
CA PHE A 207 8.82 -13.27 8.86
C PHE A 207 7.30 -13.24 8.75
N ARG A 208 6.58 -13.72 9.78
CA ARG A 208 5.13 -13.91 9.71
C ARG A 208 4.37 -13.37 10.92
N TYR A 209 3.10 -13.05 10.68
CA TYR A 209 2.09 -12.80 11.72
C TYR A 209 2.41 -11.65 12.69
N SER A 210 2.86 -10.51 12.17
CA SER A 210 2.90 -9.28 12.97
C SER A 210 1.52 -8.63 13.04
N ALA A 211 1.16 -8.08 14.19
CA ALA A 211 -0.07 -7.34 14.41
C ALA A 211 0.13 -5.86 14.06
N TRP A 212 -0.92 -5.14 13.71
CA TRP A 212 -0.94 -3.70 13.89
C TRP A 212 -2.36 -3.19 14.08
N ASN A 213 -2.56 -2.35 15.09
CA ASN A 213 -3.85 -1.73 15.37
C ASN A 213 -3.92 -0.30 14.82
N ILE A 214 -5.07 0.07 14.26
CA ILE A 214 -5.33 1.45 13.84
C ILE A 214 -5.45 2.37 15.07
N PRO A 215 -5.23 3.69 14.92
CA PRO A 215 -5.40 4.62 16.02
C PRO A 215 -6.84 4.65 16.57
N GLN A 216 -7.00 4.99 17.85
CA GLN A 216 -8.31 5.00 18.55
C GLN A 216 -9.38 5.85 17.84
N LYS A 217 -8.97 6.92 17.15
CA LYS A 217 -9.84 7.84 16.38
C LYS A 217 -9.85 7.56 14.88
N GLY A 218 -9.50 6.33 14.50
CA GLY A 218 -9.42 5.85 13.15
C GLY A 218 -8.09 6.12 12.47
N TYR A 219 -7.87 5.40 11.37
CA TYR A 219 -6.82 5.61 10.40
C TYR A 219 -7.37 6.48 9.26
N CYS A 220 -6.77 7.65 9.04
CA CYS A 220 -7.03 8.47 7.87
C CYS A 220 -5.75 8.61 7.06
N GLY A 221 -5.68 7.86 5.95
CA GLY A 221 -4.51 7.83 5.09
C GLY A 221 -4.35 9.14 4.32
N ILE A 222 -3.11 9.63 4.27
CA ILE A 222 -2.67 10.70 3.38
C ILE A 222 -2.15 10.10 2.07
N GLN A 223 -1.06 9.32 2.13
CA GLN A 223 -0.40 8.74 0.97
C GLN A 223 0.57 7.64 1.40
N ALA A 224 0.66 6.53 0.63
CA ALA A 224 1.64 5.45 0.85
C ALA A 224 1.74 5.00 2.32
N CYS A 225 0.59 4.74 2.95
CA CYS A 225 0.47 4.39 4.38
C CYS A 225 0.93 5.45 5.40
N HIS A 226 1.21 6.68 5.01
CA HIS A 226 1.28 7.82 5.94
C HIS A 226 -0.12 8.25 6.33
N PHE A 227 -0.36 8.59 7.59
CA PHE A 227 -1.70 8.85 8.11
C PHE A 227 -1.75 9.93 9.20
N ASP A 228 -2.93 10.51 9.38
CA ASP A 228 -3.22 11.57 10.35
C ASP A 228 -2.94 11.08 11.80
N PRO A 229 -2.12 11.79 12.60
CA PRO A 229 -1.76 11.33 13.94
C PRO A 229 -2.90 11.55 14.94
N ARG A 230 -3.90 10.66 14.98
CA ARG A 230 -5.04 10.77 15.90
C ARG A 230 -4.90 9.87 17.15
N PRO A 231 -5.41 10.26 18.32
CA PRO A 231 -6.05 11.54 18.67
C PRO A 231 -5.07 12.71 18.85
N GLY A 232 -3.78 12.49 18.62
CA GLY A 232 -2.75 13.53 18.72
C GLY A 232 -2.89 14.64 17.67
N ASN A 233 -1.85 15.46 17.61
CA ASN A 233 -1.63 16.48 16.57
C ASN A 233 -0.14 16.45 16.22
N GLY A 234 0.23 16.88 15.01
CA GLY A 234 1.63 16.98 14.59
C GLY A 234 1.89 16.35 13.22
N ALA A 235 3.10 15.84 13.05
CA ALA A 235 3.56 15.17 11.83
C ALA A 235 2.76 13.88 11.57
N TRP A 236 2.69 13.47 10.31
CA TRP A 236 2.02 12.24 9.92
C TRP A 236 2.71 11.01 10.52
N ASN A 237 1.92 10.05 10.96
CA ASN A 237 2.42 8.73 11.34
C ASN A 237 2.52 7.83 10.11
N VAL A 238 3.20 6.70 10.25
CA VAL A 238 3.36 5.71 9.18
C VAL A 238 3.00 4.32 9.70
N VAL A 239 2.33 3.50 8.89
CA VAL A 239 2.06 2.10 9.23
C VAL A 239 3.38 1.38 9.52
N PRO A 240 3.61 0.85 10.73
CA PRO A 240 4.90 0.30 11.12
C PRO A 240 5.22 -0.98 10.36
N PRO A 241 6.51 -1.25 10.09
CA PRO A 241 6.95 -2.47 9.44
C PRO A 241 7.11 -3.62 10.44
N ALA A 242 7.01 -4.86 9.96
CA ALA A 242 7.36 -6.04 10.74
C ALA A 242 8.87 -6.12 11.01
N VAL A 243 9.70 -5.66 10.06
CA VAL A 243 11.16 -5.56 10.22
C VAL A 243 11.62 -4.13 9.99
N MET A 244 12.33 -3.56 10.96
CA MET A 244 12.85 -2.19 10.88
C MET A 244 14.36 -2.15 11.04
N GLY A 245 15.03 -1.44 10.13
CA GLY A 245 16.45 -1.09 10.20
C GLY A 245 16.64 0.41 10.29
N LYS A 246 17.48 0.87 11.23
CA LYS A 246 17.97 2.25 11.33
C LYS A 246 19.48 2.23 11.44
N TRP A 247 20.15 3.11 10.70
CA TRP A 247 21.60 3.24 10.67
C TRP A 247 22.30 1.90 10.40
N LEU A 248 21.78 1.16 9.42
CA LEU A 248 22.40 -0.07 8.95
C LEU A 248 23.46 0.25 7.89
N LYS A 249 24.54 -0.52 7.89
CA LYS A 249 25.57 -0.44 6.85
C LYS A 249 26.00 -1.83 6.41
N ASP A 250 26.02 -2.08 5.11
CA ASP A 250 26.50 -3.36 4.57
C ASP A 250 25.67 -4.57 5.09
N CYS A 251 24.36 -4.39 5.27
CA CYS A 251 23.44 -5.44 5.75
C CYS A 251 22.60 -6.03 4.60
N SER A 252 22.04 -7.24 4.77
CA SER A 252 21.17 -7.80 3.75
C SER A 252 20.06 -8.72 4.23
N PHE A 253 18.99 -8.79 3.43
CA PHE A 253 17.88 -9.72 3.53
C PHE A 253 17.76 -10.47 2.21
N ARG A 254 18.22 -11.73 2.16
CA ARG A 254 18.33 -12.51 0.93
C ARG A 254 17.45 -13.73 0.98
N ASN A 255 16.69 -13.98 -0.08
CA ASN A 255 15.84 -15.17 -0.17
C ASN A 255 14.90 -15.30 1.05
N CYS A 256 14.45 -14.17 1.59
CA CYS A 256 13.54 -14.13 2.75
C CYS A 256 12.08 -14.11 2.29
N VAL A 257 11.18 -14.43 3.22
CA VAL A 257 9.74 -14.35 2.99
C VAL A 257 9.13 -13.40 4.03
N PHE A 258 8.34 -12.43 3.58
CA PHE A 258 7.57 -11.53 4.43
C PHE A 258 6.10 -11.74 4.09
N GLU A 259 5.37 -12.44 4.95
CA GLU A 259 3.97 -12.77 4.65
C GLU A 259 3.06 -12.78 5.86
N ASN A 260 1.75 -12.62 5.61
CA ASN A 260 0.72 -12.59 6.65
C ASN A 260 0.96 -11.50 7.72
N LEU A 261 1.22 -10.27 7.27
CA LEU A 261 1.58 -9.15 8.16
C LEU A 261 0.43 -8.15 8.30
N GLY A 262 0.19 -7.68 9.53
CA GLY A 262 -0.83 -6.69 9.88
C GLY A 262 -0.39 -5.23 9.67
N GLY A 263 0.92 -4.99 9.62
CA GLY A 263 1.53 -3.71 9.27
C GLY A 263 2.15 -3.69 7.86
N SER A 264 3.27 -2.99 7.71
CA SER A 264 4.13 -3.00 6.52
C SER A 264 5.17 -4.14 6.60
N GLY A 265 5.84 -4.48 5.50
CA GLY A 265 6.84 -5.56 5.46
C GLY A 265 8.16 -5.21 6.13
N ILE A 266 9.03 -4.52 5.39
CA ILE A 266 10.36 -4.11 5.86
C ILE A 266 10.62 -2.63 5.59
N TRP A 267 11.28 -1.96 6.53
CA TRP A 267 11.74 -0.58 6.37
C TRP A 267 13.23 -0.43 6.67
N LEU A 268 14.02 -0.04 5.67
CA LEU A 268 15.39 0.46 5.84
C LEU A 268 15.33 1.99 5.92
N ALA A 269 15.20 2.51 7.14
CA ALA A 269 14.91 3.89 7.43
C ALA A 269 16.20 4.74 7.53
N ASP A 270 16.21 5.68 8.47
CA ASP A 270 17.23 6.69 8.75
C ASP A 270 18.66 6.16 8.54
N GLY A 271 19.44 6.84 7.69
CA GLY A 271 20.86 6.57 7.52
C GLY A 271 21.27 5.17 7.03
N CYS A 272 20.33 4.32 6.61
CA CYS A 272 20.66 3.00 6.08
C CYS A 272 21.45 3.13 4.77
N ARG A 273 22.65 2.55 4.71
CA ARG A 273 23.57 2.66 3.59
C ARG A 273 24.05 1.30 3.08
N ASN A 274 24.10 1.14 1.76
CA ASN A 274 24.61 -0.09 1.12
C ASN A 274 23.94 -1.38 1.64
N CYS A 275 22.64 -1.32 1.88
CA CYS A 275 21.85 -2.48 2.30
C CYS A 275 21.14 -3.12 1.12
N THR A 276 21.03 -4.45 1.11
CA THR A 276 20.41 -5.20 0.00
C THR A 276 19.22 -6.03 0.47
N ILE A 277 18.07 -5.86 -0.18
CA ILE A 277 16.94 -6.79 -0.13
C ILE A 277 16.90 -7.48 -1.50
N SER A 278 17.07 -8.81 -1.54
CA SER A 278 17.13 -9.50 -2.83
C SER A 278 16.65 -10.94 -2.83
N GLY A 279 16.02 -11.38 -3.92
CA GLY A 279 15.52 -12.76 -4.03
C GLY A 279 14.36 -13.07 -3.08
N SER A 280 13.76 -12.05 -2.47
CA SER A 280 12.81 -12.20 -1.37
C SER A 280 11.37 -12.05 -1.87
N ARG A 281 10.42 -12.68 -1.16
CA ARG A 281 8.98 -12.59 -1.44
C ARG A 281 8.27 -11.74 -0.39
N PHE A 282 7.37 -10.87 -0.85
CA PHE A 282 6.48 -10.05 -0.03
C PHE A 282 5.05 -10.33 -0.48
N GLU A 283 4.23 -10.89 0.40
CA GLU A 283 2.89 -11.37 0.06
C GLU A 283 1.93 -11.22 1.24
N ASP A 284 0.67 -10.86 1.00
CA ASP A 284 -0.36 -10.76 2.05
C ASP A 284 0.03 -9.82 3.21
N ILE A 285 0.38 -8.58 2.86
CA ILE A 285 0.82 -7.52 3.78
C ILE A 285 -0.27 -6.44 3.86
N SER A 286 -0.71 -6.08 5.06
CA SER A 286 -1.77 -5.08 5.24
C SER A 286 -1.39 -3.67 4.76
N GLY A 287 -0.12 -3.29 4.91
CA GLY A 287 0.46 -1.99 4.51
C GLY A 287 1.44 -2.08 3.33
N ASN A 288 2.48 -1.24 3.33
CA ASN A 288 3.49 -1.22 2.27
C ASN A 288 4.35 -2.49 2.29
N GLY A 289 4.84 -2.93 1.12
CA GLY A 289 5.75 -4.08 1.05
C GLY A 289 7.15 -3.74 1.56
N ILE A 290 7.88 -2.91 0.81
CA ILE A 290 9.26 -2.50 1.13
C ILE A 290 9.32 -0.98 1.25
N MET A 291 10.04 -0.50 2.26
CA MET A 291 10.22 0.92 2.53
C MET A 291 11.70 1.30 2.63
N ILE A 292 12.13 2.38 1.98
CA ILE A 292 13.52 2.90 2.02
C ILE A 292 13.52 4.40 2.33
N GLY A 293 14.46 4.83 3.18
CA GLY A 293 14.63 6.23 3.53
C GLY A 293 13.52 6.74 4.44
N GLU A 294 13.36 8.05 4.53
CA GLU A 294 12.39 8.67 5.44
C GLU A 294 11.78 9.93 4.82
N GLY A 295 10.69 10.41 5.42
CA GLY A 295 10.07 11.69 5.05
C GLY A 295 10.88 12.89 5.53
N ARG A 296 10.23 14.06 5.59
CA ARG A 296 10.88 15.33 5.97
C ARG A 296 10.89 15.64 7.47
N ASP A 297 10.15 14.86 8.25
CA ASP A 297 9.68 15.29 9.58
C ASP A 297 10.71 15.09 10.72
N ARG A 298 11.75 14.28 10.52
CA ARG A 298 12.79 14.08 11.54
C ARG A 298 13.57 15.38 11.78
N LEU A 299 13.78 15.71 13.05
CA LEU A 299 14.54 16.89 13.45
C LEU A 299 15.98 16.53 13.83
N VAL A 300 16.94 17.33 13.37
CA VAL A 300 18.34 17.30 13.78
C VAL A 300 18.71 18.70 14.27
N ASN A 301 19.10 18.80 15.54
CA ASN A 301 19.40 20.07 16.21
C ASN A 301 18.27 21.13 16.11
N GLY A 302 17.01 20.68 16.10
CA GLY A 302 15.84 21.55 16.03
C GLY A 302 15.39 21.96 14.62
N GLU A 303 16.12 21.53 13.59
CA GLU A 303 15.78 21.78 12.18
C GLU A 303 15.42 20.48 11.45
N GLU A 304 14.64 20.57 10.37
CA GLU A 304 14.32 19.41 9.54
C GLU A 304 15.61 18.82 8.94
N TRP A 305 15.81 17.51 9.12
CA TRP A 305 17.08 16.83 8.80
C TRP A 305 17.50 16.99 7.33
N TRP A 306 16.54 17.07 6.41
CA TRP A 306 16.79 17.22 4.98
C TRP A 306 17.33 18.60 4.61
N LYS A 307 17.34 19.56 5.54
CA LYS A 307 18.00 20.86 5.40
C LYS A 307 19.36 20.89 6.09
N SER A 308 19.44 20.37 7.32
CA SER A 308 20.60 20.54 8.20
C SER A 308 21.58 19.37 8.21
N ALA A 309 21.15 18.18 7.78
CA ALA A 309 21.89 16.92 7.90
C ALA A 309 21.70 16.01 6.68
N GLN A 310 21.86 16.57 5.48
CA GLN A 310 21.58 15.90 4.20
C GLN A 310 22.40 14.62 3.98
N ASP A 311 23.60 14.52 4.57
CA ASP A 311 24.48 13.34 4.49
C ASP A 311 23.92 12.11 5.22
N GLN A 312 22.90 12.29 6.06
CA GLN A 312 22.17 11.23 6.76
C GLN A 312 21.15 10.50 5.87
N VAL A 313 21.01 10.90 4.60
CA VAL A 313 20.12 10.27 3.64
C VAL A 313 20.43 8.77 3.48
N ALA A 314 19.38 7.94 3.49
CA ALA A 314 19.50 6.53 3.17
C ALA A 314 20.02 6.38 1.73
N SER A 315 21.12 5.65 1.55
CA SER A 315 21.90 5.72 0.30
C SER A 315 22.44 4.38 -0.19
N GLU A 316 22.55 4.23 -1.52
CA GLU A 316 23.11 3.04 -2.17
C GLU A 316 22.39 1.73 -1.79
N ASN A 317 21.11 1.80 -1.41
CA ASN A 317 20.33 0.61 -1.07
C ASN A 317 19.82 -0.07 -2.33
N VAL A 318 19.69 -1.40 -2.30
CA VAL A 318 19.27 -2.20 -3.44
C VAL A 318 18.06 -3.05 -3.09
N ILE A 319 17.02 -2.96 -3.92
CA ILE A 319 15.88 -3.89 -3.95
C ILE A 319 15.96 -4.62 -5.29
N GLY A 320 16.32 -5.89 -5.27
CA GLY A 320 16.66 -6.63 -6.49
C GLY A 320 16.10 -8.04 -6.57
N ARG A 321 15.40 -8.40 -7.66
CA ARG A 321 14.87 -9.77 -7.86
C ARG A 321 13.91 -10.21 -6.76
N CYS A 322 13.05 -9.32 -6.30
CA CYS A 322 12.00 -9.63 -5.36
C CYS A 322 10.67 -9.84 -6.09
N THR A 323 9.80 -10.66 -5.50
CA THR A 323 8.39 -10.78 -5.90
C THR A 323 7.55 -10.06 -4.85
N ILE A 324 6.80 -9.04 -5.25
CA ILE A 324 6.01 -8.18 -4.38
C ILE A 324 4.56 -8.22 -4.85
N THR A 325 3.70 -8.86 -4.07
CA THR A 325 2.30 -9.06 -4.45
C THR A 325 1.39 -8.94 -3.24
N GLU A 326 0.11 -8.64 -3.44
CA GLU A 326 -0.88 -8.68 -2.37
C GLU A 326 -0.51 -7.82 -1.14
N CYS A 327 0.20 -6.69 -1.35
CA CYS A 327 0.42 -5.66 -0.34
C CYS A 327 -0.79 -4.71 -0.29
N GLY A 328 -1.00 -4.02 0.83
CA GLY A 328 -2.17 -3.16 1.04
C GLY A 328 -3.46 -3.93 1.34
N LYS A 329 -3.42 -5.10 2.00
CA LYS A 329 -4.63 -5.90 2.27
C LYS A 329 -5.68 -5.19 3.13
N GLN A 330 -5.25 -4.28 4.00
CA GLN A 330 -6.17 -3.43 4.79
C GLN A 330 -6.05 -1.96 4.45
N PHE A 331 -4.84 -1.47 4.17
CA PHE A 331 -4.57 -0.07 3.87
C PHE A 331 -4.38 0.10 2.38
N TYR A 332 -5.47 0.29 1.64
CA TYR A 332 -5.46 0.29 0.17
C TYR A 332 -4.60 1.39 -0.46
N GLY A 333 -4.26 2.45 0.29
CA GLY A 333 -3.29 3.47 -0.13
C GLY A 333 -1.82 3.03 -0.02
N ALA A 334 -1.56 1.77 0.34
CA ALA A 334 -0.23 1.17 0.37
C ALA A 334 0.33 0.97 -1.04
N VAL A 335 1.65 0.87 -1.12
CA VAL A 335 2.38 0.60 -2.36
C VAL A 335 3.29 -0.62 -2.21
N GLY A 336 3.71 -1.21 -3.33
CA GLY A 336 4.66 -2.32 -3.31
C GLY A 336 6.01 -1.91 -2.74
N VAL A 337 6.58 -0.82 -3.27
CA VAL A 337 7.82 -0.19 -2.79
C VAL A 337 7.59 1.30 -2.55
N TRP A 338 7.88 1.76 -1.34
CA TRP A 338 7.92 3.17 -1.00
C TRP A 338 9.35 3.61 -0.71
N CYS A 339 9.77 4.69 -1.36
CA CYS A 339 11.05 5.35 -1.11
C CYS A 339 10.76 6.81 -0.77
N GLY A 340 11.08 7.24 0.45
CA GLY A 340 11.02 8.64 0.86
C GLY A 340 12.17 9.44 0.24
N PHE A 341 12.92 10.16 1.07
CA PHE A 341 14.20 10.72 0.66
C PHE A 341 15.30 9.66 0.66
N THR A 342 15.87 9.43 -0.52
CA THR A 342 16.95 8.46 -0.71
C THR A 342 17.88 8.87 -1.87
N ALA A 343 19.13 8.44 -1.82
CA ALA A 343 20.13 8.74 -2.84
C ALA A 343 20.82 7.48 -3.37
N GLY A 344 20.95 7.32 -4.68
CA GLY A 344 21.62 6.14 -5.27
C GLY A 344 20.88 4.81 -5.04
N THR A 345 19.60 4.84 -4.65
CA THR A 345 18.82 3.62 -4.44
C THR A 345 18.49 2.97 -5.78
N LYS A 346 18.66 1.65 -5.85
CA LYS A 346 18.43 0.84 -7.05
C LYS A 346 17.28 -0.13 -6.82
N ILE A 347 16.18 0.04 -7.54
CA ILE A 347 15.04 -0.87 -7.55
C ILE A 347 15.06 -1.58 -8.90
N ARG A 348 15.48 -2.84 -8.92
CA ARG A 348 15.75 -3.53 -10.18
C ARG A 348 15.30 -4.97 -10.28
N ASP A 349 14.92 -5.36 -11.49
CA ASP A 349 14.60 -6.76 -11.83
C ASP A 349 13.56 -7.40 -10.90
N ASN A 350 12.61 -6.61 -10.36
CA ASN A 350 11.55 -7.10 -9.47
C ASN A 350 10.26 -7.40 -10.25
N GLU A 351 9.45 -8.32 -9.75
CA GLU A 351 8.08 -8.55 -10.21
C GLU A 351 7.09 -7.97 -9.17
N ILE A 352 6.24 -7.03 -9.58
CA ILE A 352 5.34 -6.28 -8.70
C ILE A 352 3.92 -6.35 -9.24
N PHE A 353 3.01 -6.99 -8.52
CA PHE A 353 1.66 -7.22 -9.04
C PHE A 353 0.56 -7.39 -8.00
N ASN A 354 -0.69 -7.41 -8.46
CA ASN A 354 -1.90 -7.56 -7.63
C ASN A 354 -1.94 -6.59 -6.43
N LEU A 355 -1.74 -5.30 -6.72
CA LEU A 355 -1.76 -4.25 -5.70
C LEU A 355 -3.01 -3.39 -5.80
N PRO A 356 -3.57 -2.93 -4.67
CA PRO A 356 -4.74 -2.04 -4.68
C PRO A 356 -4.44 -0.68 -5.30
N TYR A 357 -3.18 -0.24 -5.26
CA TYR A 357 -2.71 1.07 -5.69
C TYR A 357 -1.38 0.97 -6.45
N THR A 358 -0.41 1.86 -6.22
CA THR A 358 0.82 2.03 -7.00
C THR A 358 1.85 0.93 -6.76
N GLY A 359 2.61 0.58 -7.81
CA GLY A 359 3.73 -0.36 -7.73
C GLY A 359 4.92 0.19 -6.94
N ILE A 360 5.56 1.22 -7.47
CA ILE A 360 6.73 1.89 -6.87
C ILE A 360 6.40 3.38 -6.69
N SER A 361 6.56 3.91 -5.48
CA SER A 361 6.46 5.34 -5.16
C SER A 361 7.81 5.85 -4.66
N ILE A 362 8.40 6.86 -5.30
CA ILE A 362 9.72 7.41 -4.93
C ILE A 362 9.75 8.94 -4.85
N GLY A 363 10.36 9.46 -3.80
CA GLY A 363 10.38 10.89 -3.49
C GLY A 363 9.23 11.31 -2.57
N TRP A 364 9.40 12.43 -1.87
CA TRP A 364 8.48 12.87 -0.82
C TRP A 364 8.38 14.40 -0.69
N MET A 365 8.41 15.10 -1.83
CA MET A 365 8.28 16.56 -1.92
C MET A 365 7.35 16.96 -3.06
N TRP A 366 6.25 17.64 -2.73
CA TRP A 366 5.27 18.18 -3.68
C TRP A 366 5.70 19.58 -4.15
N ASN A 367 6.85 19.67 -4.80
CA ASN A 367 7.43 20.84 -5.50
C ASN A 367 8.90 20.54 -5.85
N PRO A 368 9.54 21.34 -6.72
CA PRO A 368 10.92 21.07 -7.14
C PRO A 368 12.00 21.60 -6.17
N THR A 369 11.67 21.87 -4.90
CA THR A 369 12.70 22.27 -3.91
C THR A 369 13.78 21.19 -3.83
N PRO A 370 15.07 21.55 -3.88
CA PRO A 370 16.16 20.62 -3.69
C PRO A 370 16.05 19.87 -2.35
N THR A 371 16.22 18.56 -2.42
CA THR A 371 16.30 17.65 -1.27
C THR A 371 17.54 16.76 -1.43
N PRO A 372 17.88 15.93 -0.45
CA PRO A 372 18.95 14.95 -0.61
C PRO A 372 18.69 13.88 -1.68
N CYS A 373 17.48 13.79 -2.24
CA CYS A 373 17.15 12.83 -3.31
C CYS A 373 18.01 13.06 -4.56
N ARG A 374 18.65 12.00 -5.05
CA ARG A 374 19.46 12.03 -6.29
C ARG A 374 19.81 10.63 -6.75
N GLU A 375 20.13 10.48 -8.03
CA GLU A 375 20.80 9.30 -8.60
C GLU A 375 20.06 7.97 -8.35
N ASN A 376 18.74 8.02 -8.11
CA ASN A 376 17.95 6.82 -7.90
C ASN A 376 17.64 6.14 -9.24
N THR A 377 17.64 4.82 -9.29
CA THR A 377 17.42 4.05 -10.51
C THR A 377 16.32 3.01 -10.34
N ILE A 378 15.28 3.10 -11.16
CA ILE A 378 14.22 2.09 -11.30
C ILE A 378 14.45 1.39 -12.64
N ASP A 379 15.02 0.19 -12.61
CA ASP A 379 15.57 -0.50 -13.79
C ASP A 379 15.03 -1.93 -13.96
N GLY A 380 14.42 -2.24 -15.10
CA GLY A 380 14.11 -3.64 -15.43
C GLY A 380 12.99 -4.28 -14.59
N ASN A 381 12.13 -3.50 -13.94
CA ASN A 381 11.04 -4.07 -13.14
C ASN A 381 9.86 -4.46 -14.04
N HIS A 382 9.20 -5.57 -13.70
CA HIS A 382 7.96 -6.03 -14.30
C HIS A 382 6.80 -5.67 -13.37
N ILE A 383 5.95 -4.73 -13.77
CA ILE A 383 4.89 -4.18 -12.93
C ILE A 383 3.54 -4.38 -13.62
N HIS A 384 2.63 -5.15 -13.02
CA HIS A 384 1.34 -5.44 -13.66
C HIS A 384 0.19 -5.68 -12.69
N HIS A 385 -1.06 -5.56 -13.15
CA HIS A 385 -2.23 -5.80 -12.29
C HIS A 385 -2.20 -4.97 -10.99
N ILE A 386 -1.74 -3.73 -11.11
CA ILE A 386 -1.73 -2.73 -10.03
C ILE A 386 -2.94 -1.79 -10.18
N MET A 387 -3.16 -0.88 -9.23
CA MET A 387 -4.32 0.04 -9.21
C MET A 387 -5.69 -0.68 -9.17
N GLN A 388 -5.76 -1.84 -8.52
CA GLN A 388 -6.95 -2.70 -8.52
C GLN A 388 -8.11 -2.14 -7.68
N LYS A 389 -7.87 -1.17 -6.79
CA LYS A 389 -8.90 -0.59 -5.90
C LYS A 389 -8.95 0.94 -5.95
N LEU A 390 -7.78 1.59 -5.94
CA LEU A 390 -7.63 3.05 -5.88
C LEU A 390 -7.07 3.62 -7.18
N SER A 391 -7.27 4.92 -7.38
CA SER A 391 -6.91 5.74 -8.55
C SER A 391 -5.80 6.74 -8.21
N ASP A 392 -5.41 7.58 -9.18
CA ASP A 392 -4.40 8.64 -9.06
C ASP A 392 -2.96 8.16 -8.83
N GLY A 393 -2.60 7.07 -9.51
CA GLY A 393 -1.31 6.41 -9.37
C GLY A 393 -0.87 5.71 -10.65
N GLY A 394 0.09 4.80 -10.53
CA GLY A 394 0.54 3.99 -11.65
C GLY A 394 1.55 2.91 -11.26
N GLY A 395 2.19 2.30 -12.25
CA GLY A 395 3.26 1.33 -12.01
C GLY A 395 4.45 1.99 -11.30
N VAL A 396 4.85 3.18 -11.75
CA VAL A 396 5.83 4.04 -11.07
C VAL A 396 5.21 5.41 -10.81
N TYR A 397 5.30 5.88 -9.58
CA TYR A 397 4.91 7.21 -9.12
C TYR A 397 6.14 7.95 -8.57
N MET A 398 6.32 9.22 -8.94
CA MET A 398 7.48 10.01 -8.53
C MET A 398 7.09 11.42 -8.07
N LEU A 399 7.81 11.95 -7.08
CA LEU A 399 7.67 13.31 -6.55
C LEU A 399 9.01 14.04 -6.46
N GLY A 400 8.97 15.36 -6.68
CA GLY A 400 10.08 16.29 -6.38
C GLY A 400 11.31 16.22 -7.29
N LEU A 401 12.24 17.14 -7.07
CA LEU A 401 13.52 17.20 -7.79
C LEU A 401 14.40 15.98 -7.44
N GLN A 402 14.80 15.20 -8.46
CA GLN A 402 15.59 13.98 -8.29
C GLN A 402 16.75 13.90 -9.30
N PRO A 403 17.75 14.79 -9.22
CA PRO A 403 18.81 14.93 -10.20
C PRO A 403 19.56 13.63 -10.46
N GLY A 404 19.82 13.34 -11.73
CA GLY A 404 20.52 12.13 -12.16
C GLY A 404 19.73 10.83 -12.01
N SER A 405 18.47 10.89 -11.57
CA SER A 405 17.62 9.71 -11.41
C SER A 405 17.05 9.22 -12.72
N LYS A 406 16.77 7.92 -12.79
CA LYS A 406 16.41 7.22 -14.03
C LYS A 406 15.31 6.20 -13.79
N ILE A 407 14.34 6.16 -14.72
CA ILE A 407 13.31 5.15 -14.82
C ILE A 407 13.50 4.47 -16.17
N ILE A 408 14.14 3.30 -16.17
CA ILE A 408 14.64 2.66 -17.39
C ILE A 408 14.25 1.21 -17.53
N ASP A 409 14.03 0.78 -18.78
CA ASP A 409 13.83 -0.62 -19.15
C ASP A 409 12.73 -1.33 -18.34
N ASN A 410 11.72 -0.64 -17.82
CA ASN A 410 10.63 -1.27 -17.07
C ASN A 410 9.54 -1.80 -18.02
N LEU A 411 8.93 -2.91 -17.65
CA LEU A 411 7.79 -3.51 -18.34
C LEU A 411 6.53 -3.27 -17.50
N ILE A 412 5.62 -2.41 -17.97
CA ILE A 412 4.41 -2.02 -17.22
C ILE A 412 3.15 -2.33 -18.01
N HIS A 413 2.24 -3.11 -17.44
CA HIS A 413 0.98 -3.44 -18.12
C HIS A 413 -0.19 -3.85 -17.24
N ASP A 414 -1.35 -4.06 -17.84
CA ASP A 414 -2.59 -4.50 -17.18
C ASP A 414 -3.01 -3.57 -16.02
N VAL A 415 -3.04 -2.27 -16.31
CA VAL A 415 -3.58 -1.26 -15.39
C VAL A 415 -5.01 -0.95 -15.85
N SER A 416 -5.97 -1.55 -15.16
CA SER A 416 -7.40 -1.45 -15.51
C SER A 416 -8.03 -0.15 -15.00
N LEU A 417 -9.20 0.19 -15.55
CA LEU A 417 -10.00 1.30 -15.03
C LEU A 417 -10.59 0.85 -13.69
N ASN A 418 -10.28 1.59 -12.62
CA ASN A 418 -10.97 1.42 -11.35
C ASN A 418 -12.11 2.43 -11.21
N ALA A 419 -12.94 2.24 -10.19
CA ALA A 419 -14.18 2.98 -10.00
C ALA A 419 -14.00 4.41 -9.47
N GLY A 420 -12.74 4.88 -9.30
CA GLY A 420 -12.43 6.24 -8.89
C GLY A 420 -12.42 7.22 -10.07
N ARG A 421 -12.32 8.52 -9.77
CA ARG A 421 -12.36 9.59 -10.78
C ARG A 421 -11.00 9.80 -11.44
N ALA A 422 -9.92 9.79 -10.65
CA ALA A 422 -8.60 10.08 -11.18
C ALA A 422 -8.08 8.95 -12.07
N GLU A 423 -7.15 9.31 -12.96
CA GLU A 423 -6.59 8.39 -13.93
C GLU A 423 -5.65 7.39 -13.27
N SER A 424 -5.68 6.15 -13.75
CA SER A 424 -4.69 5.12 -13.43
C SER A 424 -3.78 4.91 -14.63
N ASN A 425 -2.48 5.01 -14.41
CA ASN A 425 -1.49 5.25 -15.45
C ASN A 425 -0.42 4.16 -15.48
N GLY A 426 0.35 4.09 -16.57
CA GLY A 426 1.56 3.27 -16.59
C GLY A 426 2.63 3.86 -15.65
N MET A 427 2.93 5.14 -15.80
CA MET A 427 3.74 5.92 -14.88
C MET A 427 3.09 7.27 -14.61
N PHE A 428 3.23 7.76 -13.38
CA PHE A 428 2.74 9.05 -12.94
C PHE A 428 3.86 9.87 -12.30
N LEU A 429 4.41 10.82 -13.06
CA LEU A 429 5.44 11.75 -12.61
C LEU A 429 4.74 13.01 -12.07
N ASP A 430 4.58 13.06 -10.76
CA ASP A 430 3.72 13.99 -10.05
C ASP A 430 4.51 15.23 -9.58
N GLU A 431 3.87 16.09 -8.76
CA GLU A 431 4.27 17.44 -8.45
C GLU A 431 5.77 17.59 -8.11
N GLY A 432 6.42 18.51 -8.83
CA GLY A 432 7.82 18.82 -8.64
C GLY A 432 8.78 17.83 -9.29
N THR A 433 8.32 16.75 -9.91
CA THR A 433 9.21 15.81 -10.63
C THR A 433 10.00 16.53 -11.71
N THR A 434 11.32 16.53 -11.58
CA THR A 434 12.24 17.22 -12.49
C THR A 434 13.65 16.65 -12.43
N ASP A 435 14.39 16.84 -13.52
CA ASP A 435 15.75 16.32 -13.77
C ASP A 435 15.83 14.78 -13.75
N VAL A 436 14.82 14.14 -14.35
CA VAL A 436 14.69 12.68 -14.45
C VAL A 436 14.73 12.21 -15.90
N VAL A 437 15.40 11.09 -16.13
CA VAL A 437 15.39 10.38 -17.41
C VAL A 437 14.41 9.21 -17.37
N VAL A 438 13.42 9.21 -18.26
CA VAL A 438 12.47 8.12 -18.48
C VAL A 438 12.77 7.48 -19.83
N ALA A 439 13.40 6.30 -19.85
CA ALA A 439 13.88 5.71 -21.09
C ALA A 439 13.64 4.21 -21.28
N ASN A 440 13.45 3.78 -22.53
CA ASN A 440 13.38 2.37 -22.91
C ASN A 440 12.32 1.52 -22.19
N ASN A 441 11.32 2.16 -21.58
CA ASN A 441 10.24 1.43 -20.91
C ASN A 441 9.24 0.90 -21.95
N ILE A 442 8.68 -0.28 -21.70
CA ILE A 442 7.61 -0.87 -22.50
C ILE A 442 6.33 -0.78 -21.68
N ILE A 443 5.36 -0.01 -22.17
CA ILE A 443 4.11 0.25 -21.45
C ILE A 443 2.93 -0.09 -22.35
N TYR A 444 2.06 -1.00 -21.91
CA TYR A 444 0.91 -1.46 -22.70
C TYR A 444 -0.29 -1.84 -21.84
N ASN A 445 -1.48 -1.97 -22.45
CA ASN A 445 -2.74 -2.28 -21.77
C ASN A 445 -3.00 -1.42 -20.51
N ILE A 446 -2.87 -0.10 -20.68
CA ILE A 446 -3.19 0.89 -19.66
C ILE A 446 -4.58 1.47 -19.97
N ALA A 447 -5.44 1.60 -18.95
CA ALA A 447 -6.79 2.09 -19.13
C ALA A 447 -6.87 3.59 -19.47
N LYS A 448 -5.90 4.38 -18.99
CA LYS A 448 -5.71 5.79 -19.33
C LYS A 448 -4.31 5.95 -19.93
N SER A 449 -3.52 6.94 -19.53
CA SER A 449 -2.27 7.24 -20.21
C SER A 449 -1.11 6.32 -19.79
N PRO A 450 -0.28 5.84 -20.74
CA PRO A 450 0.99 5.20 -20.42
C PRO A 450 1.89 6.09 -19.53
N LEU A 451 2.01 7.38 -19.87
CA LEU A 451 2.76 8.35 -19.08
C LEU A 451 1.87 9.54 -18.71
N ARG A 452 1.83 9.90 -17.43
CA ARG A 452 1.15 11.10 -16.94
C ARG A 452 2.14 11.99 -16.20
N PHE A 453 2.05 13.30 -16.46
CA PHE A 453 2.80 14.33 -15.76
C PHE A 453 1.83 15.30 -15.06
N HIS A 454 2.01 15.50 -13.76
CA HIS A 454 1.27 16.53 -13.01
C HIS A 454 2.21 17.48 -12.29
N GLN A 455 2.15 18.78 -12.61
CA GLN A 455 3.04 19.80 -12.03
C GLN A 455 4.53 19.42 -12.04
N ALA A 456 4.92 18.53 -12.95
CA ALA A 456 6.29 18.22 -13.28
C ALA A 456 6.89 19.36 -14.13
N THR A 457 8.21 19.48 -14.11
CA THR A 457 8.94 20.44 -14.95
C THR A 457 9.89 19.69 -15.88
N THR A 458 11.14 20.11 -16.04
CA THR A 458 12.05 19.60 -17.07
C THR A 458 12.42 18.15 -16.85
N ASN A 459 12.01 17.27 -17.77
CA ASN A 459 12.37 15.85 -17.75
C ASN A 459 12.68 15.35 -19.17
N LEU A 460 13.53 14.33 -19.29
CA LEU A 460 13.85 13.69 -20.56
C LEU A 460 13.11 12.37 -20.70
N VAL A 461 12.22 12.28 -21.68
CA VAL A 461 11.45 11.07 -22.02
C VAL A 461 11.93 10.57 -23.37
N LYS A 462 12.62 9.42 -23.39
CA LYS A 462 13.25 8.95 -24.63
C LYS A 462 13.14 7.46 -24.90
N GLU A 463 13.03 7.08 -26.17
CA GLU A 463 13.13 5.67 -26.62
C GLU A 463 12.12 4.71 -25.95
N ASN A 464 11.02 5.21 -25.38
CA ASN A 464 9.99 4.36 -24.77
C ASN A 464 9.07 3.75 -25.84
N TYR A 465 8.56 2.55 -25.59
CA TYR A 465 7.52 1.89 -26.38
C TYR A 465 6.17 2.03 -25.69
N LEU A 466 5.28 2.85 -26.25
CA LEU A 466 3.97 3.17 -25.70
C LEU A 466 2.86 2.56 -26.57
N PHE A 467 2.24 1.49 -26.07
CA PHE A 467 1.15 0.78 -26.75
C PHE A 467 -0.20 1.22 -26.16
N CYS A 468 -0.95 1.98 -26.94
CA CYS A 468 -2.14 2.69 -26.51
C CYS A 468 -3.41 2.06 -27.09
N LYS A 469 -4.52 2.16 -26.36
CA LYS A 469 -5.86 1.96 -26.94
C LYS A 469 -6.21 3.17 -27.80
N GLU A 470 -7.09 2.98 -28.78
CA GLU A 470 -7.66 4.11 -29.54
C GLU A 470 -8.20 5.21 -28.62
N ASN A 471 -7.97 6.47 -29.01
CA ASN A 471 -8.32 7.69 -28.23
C ASN A 471 -7.63 7.88 -26.87
N THR A 472 -6.63 7.06 -26.54
CA THR A 472 -5.81 7.23 -25.33
C THR A 472 -4.56 8.03 -25.65
N LEU A 473 -4.32 9.12 -24.92
CA LEU A 473 -3.10 9.90 -25.10
C LEU A 473 -1.89 9.11 -24.55
N PRO A 474 -0.80 8.96 -25.32
CA PRO A 474 0.41 8.25 -24.87
C PRO A 474 1.11 8.97 -23.72
N ILE A 475 1.04 10.31 -23.73
CA ILE A 475 1.56 11.19 -22.71
C ILE A 475 0.47 12.21 -22.34
N GLN A 476 0.03 12.20 -21.09
CA GLN A 476 -0.94 13.11 -20.53
C GLN A 476 -0.27 14.18 -19.68
N TYR A 477 -0.73 15.42 -19.80
CA TYR A 477 -0.26 16.54 -18.99
C TYR A 477 -1.40 17.09 -18.13
N ASN A 478 -1.12 17.36 -16.87
CA ASN A 478 -2.04 18.02 -15.93
C ASN A 478 -1.29 19.14 -15.22
N ALA A 479 -1.53 20.41 -15.57
CA ALA A 479 -0.75 21.52 -15.02
C ALA A 479 0.79 21.39 -15.19
N THR A 480 1.22 20.64 -16.21
CA THR A 480 2.61 20.56 -16.68
C THR A 480 2.68 21.18 -18.06
N ASN A 481 3.69 22.02 -18.33
CA ASN A 481 3.91 22.51 -19.68
C ASN A 481 4.51 21.40 -20.54
N ALA A 482 3.90 21.14 -21.70
CA ALA A 482 4.36 20.06 -22.58
C ALA A 482 5.79 20.27 -23.13
N GLU A 483 6.28 21.52 -23.13
CA GLU A 483 7.65 21.90 -23.55
C GLU A 483 8.71 21.50 -22.53
N ASP A 484 8.35 21.39 -21.25
CA ASP A 484 9.26 20.95 -20.20
C ASP A 484 9.60 19.46 -20.34
N ILE A 485 8.73 18.69 -21.00
CA ILE A 485 8.94 17.27 -21.24
C ILE A 485 9.62 17.06 -22.60
N GLN A 486 10.94 16.93 -22.57
CA GLN A 486 11.78 16.71 -23.74
C GLN A 486 11.58 15.28 -24.25
N LYS A 487 11.03 15.14 -25.46
CA LYS A 487 10.68 13.84 -26.06
C LYS A 487 11.68 13.50 -27.16
N VAL A 488 12.34 12.36 -27.07
CA VAL A 488 13.33 11.90 -28.06
C VAL A 488 13.06 10.45 -28.45
N ASP A 489 12.74 10.19 -29.71
CA ASP A 489 12.63 8.83 -30.27
C ASP A 489 11.66 7.85 -29.56
N ASN A 490 10.62 8.36 -28.88
CA ASN A 490 9.57 7.50 -28.32
C ASN A 490 8.71 6.90 -29.45
N GLN A 491 8.42 5.61 -29.34
CA GLN A 491 7.63 4.85 -30.31
C GLN A 491 6.22 4.65 -29.76
N VAL A 492 5.21 5.13 -30.50
CA VAL A 492 3.80 5.03 -30.11
C VAL A 492 3.05 4.14 -31.09
N PHE A 493 2.35 3.12 -30.57
CA PHE A 493 1.51 2.22 -31.35
C PHE A 493 0.08 2.26 -30.80
N TYR A 494 -0.92 2.33 -31.67
CA TYR A 494 -2.33 2.23 -31.31
C TYR A 494 -2.89 0.86 -31.69
N ASP A 495 -3.83 0.33 -30.92
CA ASP A 495 -4.42 -1.01 -31.12
C ASP A 495 -5.16 -1.19 -32.46
N SER A 496 -5.50 -0.10 -33.16
CA SER A 496 -5.97 -0.13 -34.54
C SER A 496 -4.88 -0.41 -35.59
N HIS A 497 -3.59 -0.25 -35.24
CA HIS A 497 -2.48 -0.38 -36.17
C HIS A 497 -2.23 -1.87 -36.50
N PRO A 498 -2.09 -2.26 -37.78
CA PRO A 498 -1.95 -3.67 -38.16
C PRO A 498 -0.77 -4.40 -37.49
N GLU A 499 0.34 -3.69 -37.28
CA GLU A 499 1.57 -4.24 -36.66
C GLU A 499 1.57 -4.19 -35.13
N PHE A 500 0.52 -3.66 -34.48
CA PHE A 500 0.50 -3.44 -33.02
C PHE A 500 0.88 -4.71 -32.24
N LYS A 501 0.22 -5.83 -32.57
CA LYS A 501 0.39 -7.10 -31.87
C LYS A 501 1.78 -7.69 -32.11
N GLU A 502 2.22 -7.77 -33.37
CA GLU A 502 3.53 -8.32 -33.73
C GLU A 502 4.66 -7.52 -33.07
N LYS A 503 4.56 -6.18 -33.12
CA LYS A 503 5.56 -5.30 -32.52
C LYS A 503 5.60 -5.46 -31.00
N LEU A 504 4.43 -5.51 -30.35
CA LEU A 504 4.33 -5.73 -28.90
C LEU A 504 4.97 -7.06 -28.49
N GLU A 505 4.58 -8.16 -29.14
CA GLU A 505 5.13 -9.49 -28.88
C GLU A 505 6.65 -9.51 -29.04
N LYS A 506 7.17 -8.87 -30.11
CA LYS A 506 8.61 -8.77 -30.35
C LYS A 506 9.34 -8.02 -29.23
N VAL A 507 8.90 -6.82 -28.88
CA VAL A 507 9.63 -6.01 -27.86
C VAL A 507 9.54 -6.64 -26.48
N VAL A 508 8.39 -7.21 -26.11
CA VAL A 508 8.23 -7.93 -24.84
C VAL A 508 9.07 -9.20 -24.81
N SER A 509 9.13 -9.96 -25.91
CA SER A 509 9.99 -11.14 -25.99
C SER A 509 11.47 -10.81 -25.86
N VAL A 510 11.93 -9.71 -26.48
CA VAL A 510 13.31 -9.24 -26.34
C VAL A 510 13.58 -8.87 -24.88
N TRP A 511 12.71 -8.07 -24.28
CA TRP A 511 12.82 -7.66 -22.88
C TRP A 511 12.98 -8.86 -21.93
N LYS A 512 12.09 -9.86 -22.07
CA LYS A 512 12.12 -11.10 -21.27
C LYS A 512 13.38 -11.94 -21.47
N SER A 513 14.04 -11.84 -22.63
CA SER A 513 15.27 -12.60 -22.91
C SER A 513 16.53 -11.96 -22.32
N THR A 514 16.44 -10.69 -21.90
CA THR A 514 17.59 -9.89 -21.43
C THR A 514 17.61 -9.66 -19.92
N ARG A 515 16.60 -10.15 -19.18
CA ARG A 515 16.37 -9.83 -17.76
C ARG A 515 16.19 -11.09 -16.91
#